data_AF-A0A9P7A258-F1
#
_entry.id   AF-A0A9P7A258-F1
#
_cell.length_a   1.000
_cell.length_b   1.000
_cell.length_c   1.000
_cell.angle_alpha   90.00
_cell.angle_beta   90.00
_cell.angle_gamma   90.00
#
_symmetry.space_group_name_H-M   'P 1'
#
loop_
_entity.id
_entity.type
_entity.pdbx_description
1 polymer ?
#
loop_
_entity_poly.entity_id
_entity_poly.type
_entity_poly.pdbx_seq_one_letter_code
_entity_poly.pdbx_strand_id
1 'polypeptide(L)'
;MLHGPAKNFWLAEVILGPPRLLLSRTALLIAASLSMPAMVAARSPPTGPPAPALPPHKRSTNYGYYNPMDGGGSMLTQVQNTYPAGLGEPINVIISAYSDSQALQNTLVNGGLINYFQSFGFSTECLGQHAGSDQAADLGDGNGYLNETAVIRWDYGDANLGTCQESVEGGNHFRYWIQNGQSADSGAIFMAASYEMPIAEQHNIVVNGYNLGRDWLVGNVTSQSTIIPTANITNTSTYSGQTSFNNFTYATTATYVSGLLQNTSDGINHYQTVAVNGLNAIDGLVVVLTVKIVQKPGSSSSSGWVPISVTTYIHLC
;
A
#
# COMPACT_ATOMS: atom_id res chain seq x y z
N MET A 1 10.61 -22.60 -30.01
CA MET A 1 9.93 -21.31 -29.80
C MET A 1 9.46 -21.24 -28.36
N LEU A 2 10.32 -20.75 -27.48
CA LEU A 2 10.04 -20.39 -26.09
C LEU A 2 10.78 -19.07 -25.90
N HIS A 3 10.07 -17.98 -25.64
CA HIS A 3 10.64 -16.69 -25.30
C HIS A 3 9.98 -16.26 -24.00
N GLY A 4 10.75 -16.33 -22.92
CA GLY A 4 10.47 -15.57 -21.71
C GLY A 4 11.52 -14.45 -21.59
N PRO A 5 11.12 -13.28 -21.09
CA PRO A 5 12.00 -12.39 -20.35
C PRO A 5 11.38 -12.19 -18.94
N ALA A 6 12.09 -11.81 -17.88
CA ALA A 6 13.40 -11.22 -17.75
C ALA A 6 14.00 -11.61 -16.40
N LYS A 7 15.32 -11.62 -16.34
CA LYS A 7 16.12 -11.68 -15.12
C LYS A 7 16.08 -10.31 -14.45
N ASN A 8 15.71 -10.24 -13.18
CA ASN A 8 16.04 -9.11 -12.31
C ASN A 8 16.97 -9.61 -11.20
N PHE A 9 18.27 -9.38 -11.40
CA PHE A 9 19.32 -9.56 -10.40
C PHE A 9 19.85 -8.17 -10.07
N TRP A 10 19.64 -7.70 -8.84
CA TRP A 10 20.36 -6.54 -8.30
C TRP A 10 20.61 -6.77 -6.80
N LEU A 11 21.75 -7.38 -6.48
CA LEU A 11 22.32 -7.40 -5.12
C LEU A 11 23.31 -6.23 -5.00
N ALA A 12 23.17 -5.43 -3.95
CA ALA A 12 24.19 -4.49 -3.49
C ALA A 12 25.05 -5.19 -2.42
N GLU A 13 26.32 -5.43 -2.72
CA GLU A 13 27.31 -5.89 -1.73
C GLU A 13 27.77 -4.70 -0.86
N VAL A 14 27.57 -4.81 0.46
CA VAL A 14 28.22 -3.95 1.46
C VAL A 14 29.02 -4.81 2.42
N ILE A 15 30.32 -4.50 2.49
CA ILE A 15 31.37 -5.16 3.28
C ILE A 15 31.24 -4.73 4.74
N LEU A 16 30.99 -5.64 5.69
CA LEU A 16 31.16 -5.36 7.12
C LEU A 16 31.77 -6.55 7.89
N GLY A 17 32.81 -6.26 8.67
CA GLY A 17 33.52 -7.20 9.54
C GLY A 17 32.75 -7.56 10.81
N PRO A 18 33.26 -8.51 11.62
CA PRO A 18 32.47 -9.16 12.67
C PRO A 18 32.27 -8.28 13.92
N PRO A 19 31.08 -8.27 14.55
CA PRO A 19 30.83 -7.53 15.78
C PRO A 19 31.23 -8.33 17.03
N ARG A 20 31.66 -7.59 18.07
CA ARG A 20 31.95 -8.11 19.41
C ARG A 20 30.66 -8.16 20.24
N LEU A 21 30.35 -9.33 20.80
CA LEU A 21 29.27 -9.53 21.77
C LEU A 21 29.57 -8.84 23.11
N LEU A 22 28.60 -8.11 23.64
CA LEU A 22 28.49 -7.77 25.06
C LEU A 22 27.11 -8.22 25.54
N LEU A 23 27.09 -9.27 26.39
CA LEU A 23 25.90 -9.70 27.11
C LEU A 23 25.62 -8.71 28.26
N SER A 24 24.40 -8.17 28.31
CA SER A 24 23.85 -7.49 29.50
C SER A 24 22.67 -8.29 30.07
N ARG A 25 22.64 -8.38 31.40
CA ARG A 25 21.80 -9.29 32.18
C ARG A 25 20.40 -8.72 32.41
N THR A 26 19.41 -9.56 32.17
CA THR A 26 17.99 -9.38 32.47
C THR A 26 17.73 -9.36 33.99
N ALA A 27 16.87 -8.44 34.45
CA ALA A 27 16.22 -8.50 35.75
C ALA A 27 14.70 -8.60 35.53
N LEU A 28 14.14 -9.73 35.96
CA LEU A 28 12.72 -10.09 35.87
C LEU A 28 12.00 -9.58 37.13
N LEU A 29 11.01 -8.70 36.97
CA LEU A 29 10.11 -8.27 38.04
C LEU A 29 8.70 -8.75 37.70
N ILE A 30 8.22 -9.72 38.49
CA ILE A 30 6.87 -10.28 38.43
C ILE A 30 5.96 -9.37 39.26
N ALA A 31 4.97 -8.74 38.63
CA ALA A 31 3.88 -8.05 39.31
C ALA A 31 2.57 -8.80 39.03
N ALA A 32 1.99 -9.38 40.08
CA ALA A 32 0.68 -10.01 40.06
C ALA A 32 -0.41 -8.92 40.18
N SER A 33 -1.25 -8.77 39.16
CA SER A 33 -2.45 -7.94 39.22
C SER A 33 -3.70 -8.80 39.44
N LEU A 34 -4.47 -8.45 40.46
CA LEU A 34 -5.77 -9.06 40.77
C LEU A 34 -6.81 -8.62 39.75
N SER A 35 -7.53 -9.57 39.17
CA SER A 35 -8.69 -9.35 38.31
C SER A 35 -9.98 -9.32 39.14
N MET A 36 -10.78 -8.26 38.97
CA MET A 36 -12.19 -8.23 39.38
C MET A 36 -13.08 -8.52 38.17
N PRO A 37 -14.13 -9.34 38.28
CA PRO A 37 -15.05 -9.61 37.19
C PRO A 37 -16.04 -8.44 37.02
N ALA A 38 -15.99 -7.77 35.88
CA ALA A 38 -17.05 -6.86 35.45
C ALA A 38 -18.22 -7.67 34.88
N MET A 39 -19.42 -7.48 35.43
CA MET A 39 -20.64 -8.06 34.88
C MET A 39 -20.96 -7.42 33.52
N VAL A 40 -20.88 -8.22 32.46
CA VAL A 40 -21.33 -7.84 31.12
C VAL A 40 -22.82 -8.14 31.02
N ALA A 41 -23.65 -7.10 30.91
CA ALA A 41 -25.05 -7.26 30.51
C ALA A 41 -25.09 -7.62 29.01
N ALA A 42 -25.49 -8.85 28.69
CA ALA A 42 -25.67 -9.31 27.32
C ALA A 42 -26.83 -8.53 26.66
N ARG A 43 -26.50 -7.66 25.69
CA ARG A 43 -27.49 -7.14 24.74
C ARG A 43 -27.78 -8.21 23.70
N SER A 44 -29.07 -8.50 23.48
CA SER A 44 -29.52 -9.43 22.46
C SER A 44 -29.05 -9.03 21.06
N PRO A 45 -28.76 -9.98 20.15
CA PRO A 45 -28.43 -9.68 18.76
C PRO A 45 -29.64 -9.02 18.08
N PRO A 46 -29.43 -8.05 17.18
CA PRO A 46 -30.52 -7.47 16.40
C PRO A 46 -31.08 -8.53 15.45
N THR A 47 -32.34 -8.89 15.63
CA THR A 47 -33.09 -9.87 14.85
C THR A 47 -33.72 -9.25 13.60
N GLY A 48 -32.90 -8.58 12.79
CA GLY A 48 -33.32 -8.00 11.51
C GLY A 48 -32.46 -8.52 10.35
N PRO A 49 -33.04 -8.79 9.17
CA PRO A 49 -32.23 -9.01 7.97
C PRO A 49 -31.33 -7.79 7.73
N PRO A 50 -30.08 -7.97 7.28
CA PRO A 50 -29.18 -6.86 6.99
C PRO A 50 -29.85 -5.94 5.97
N ALA A 51 -29.82 -4.64 6.25
CA ALA A 51 -30.33 -3.64 5.32
C ALA A 51 -29.63 -3.82 3.96
N PRO A 52 -30.35 -3.73 2.83
CA PRO A 52 -29.74 -3.79 1.51
C PRO A 52 -28.61 -2.77 1.42
N ALA A 53 -27.43 -3.22 0.97
CA ALA A 53 -26.32 -2.31 0.69
C ALA A 53 -26.82 -1.21 -0.26
N LEU A 54 -26.75 0.04 0.19
CA LEU A 54 -27.12 1.17 -0.64
C LEU A 54 -26.30 1.13 -1.94
N PRO A 55 -26.92 1.43 -3.10
CA PRO A 55 -26.17 1.54 -4.35
C PRO A 55 -25.05 2.57 -4.17
N PRO A 56 -23.86 2.36 -4.78
CA PRO A 56 -22.74 3.27 -4.61
C PRO A 56 -23.16 4.65 -5.10
N HIS A 57 -23.42 5.56 -4.16
CA HIS A 57 -23.52 6.98 -4.48
C HIS A 57 -22.28 7.30 -5.31
N LYS A 58 -22.47 7.89 -6.50
CA LYS A 58 -21.36 8.41 -7.29
C LYS A 58 -20.52 9.29 -6.36
N ARG A 59 -19.34 8.79 -6.03
CA ARG A 59 -18.36 9.35 -5.11
C ARG A 59 -17.94 10.71 -5.66
N SER A 60 -18.61 11.77 -5.24
CA SER A 60 -18.46 13.11 -5.83
C SER A 60 -17.27 13.85 -5.22
N THR A 61 -16.06 13.34 -5.45
CA THR A 61 -14.83 14.04 -5.09
C THR A 61 -14.04 14.37 -6.36
N ASN A 62 -13.35 15.51 -6.43
CA ASN A 62 -12.63 15.88 -7.66
C ASN A 62 -11.48 14.91 -8.01
N TYR A 63 -10.98 14.16 -7.02
CA TYR A 63 -9.75 13.36 -7.14
C TYR A 63 -9.93 11.88 -6.76
N GLY A 64 -11.16 11.47 -6.42
CA GLY A 64 -11.47 10.11 -5.95
C GLY A 64 -11.00 9.82 -4.52
N TYR A 65 -10.82 10.84 -3.68
CA TYR A 65 -10.65 10.73 -2.22
C TYR A 65 -11.14 12.03 -1.58
N TYR A 66 -11.44 12.03 -0.28
CA TYR A 66 -11.63 13.24 0.52
C TYR A 66 -10.32 13.59 1.23
N ASN A 67 -9.99 14.87 1.34
CA ASN A 67 -8.79 15.30 2.07
C ASN A 67 -9.00 15.08 3.57
N PRO A 68 -8.17 14.28 4.26
CA PRO A 68 -8.33 14.01 5.69
C PRO A 68 -8.42 15.28 6.56
N MET A 69 -7.69 16.34 6.19
CA MET A 69 -7.65 17.59 6.95
C MET A 69 -9.00 18.32 6.99
N ASP A 70 -9.85 18.14 5.97
CA ASP A 70 -11.17 18.77 5.93
C ASP A 70 -12.13 18.19 6.98
N GLY A 71 -11.87 16.94 7.41
CA GLY A 71 -12.64 16.22 8.44
C GLY A 71 -11.94 16.15 9.80
N GLY A 72 -10.84 16.87 10.00
CA GLY A 72 -10.05 16.85 11.25
C GLY A 72 -9.05 15.71 11.36
N GLY A 73 -8.87 14.92 10.31
CA GLY A 73 -7.83 13.89 10.20
C GLY A 73 -6.48 14.45 9.77
N SER A 74 -5.56 13.55 9.39
CA SER A 74 -4.17 13.89 9.05
C SER A 74 -3.62 13.04 7.91
N MET A 75 -2.68 13.61 7.15
CA MET A 75 -1.83 12.87 6.20
C MET A 75 -0.57 12.29 6.87
N LEU A 76 -0.49 12.34 8.20
CA LEU A 76 0.53 11.68 9.01
C LEU A 76 -0.10 10.59 9.87
N THR A 77 0.58 9.46 9.99
CA THR A 77 0.20 8.39 10.92
C THR A 77 0.44 8.82 12.36
N GLN A 78 -0.18 8.11 13.31
CA GLN A 78 0.14 8.16 14.72
C GLN A 78 1.07 6.99 15.05
N VAL A 79 2.30 7.33 15.40
CA VAL A 79 3.32 6.37 15.83
C VAL A 79 3.51 6.48 17.33
N GLN A 80 3.48 5.35 18.03
CA GLN A 80 3.72 5.33 19.47
C GLN A 80 5.22 5.41 19.77
N ASN A 81 5.56 6.02 20.90
CA ASN A 81 6.93 6.05 21.44
C ASN A 81 7.99 6.71 20.53
N THR A 82 7.59 7.68 19.70
CA THR A 82 8.55 8.47 18.92
C THR A 82 9.37 9.39 19.81
N TYR A 83 10.54 9.80 19.32
CA TYR A 83 11.36 10.82 19.97
C TYR A 83 11.74 11.94 18.99
N PRO A 84 11.32 13.20 19.23
CA PRO A 84 10.33 13.63 20.23
C PRO A 84 8.96 12.95 20.08
N ALA A 85 8.14 13.01 21.12
CA ALA A 85 6.80 12.41 21.10
C ALA A 85 5.87 13.13 20.11
N GLY A 86 4.99 12.37 19.45
CA GLY A 86 3.97 12.90 18.54
C GLY A 86 4.42 13.07 17.09
N LEU A 87 5.45 12.35 16.66
CA LEU A 87 5.84 12.30 15.25
C LEU A 87 5.02 11.24 14.51
N GLY A 88 4.86 11.45 13.20
CA GLY A 88 4.10 10.56 12.33
C GLY A 88 4.85 10.23 11.05
N GLU A 89 4.45 9.15 10.39
CA GLU A 89 4.95 8.78 9.08
C GLU A 89 4.03 9.31 7.98
N PRO A 90 4.57 9.72 6.83
CA PRO A 90 3.78 10.35 5.78
C PRO A 90 2.92 9.31 5.05
N ILE A 91 1.61 9.57 5.02
CA ILE A 91 0.68 8.90 4.12
C ILE A 91 0.87 9.54 2.73
N ASN A 92 1.79 8.98 1.94
CA ASN A 92 2.34 9.62 0.73
C ASN A 92 1.87 8.96 -0.58
N VAL A 93 0.99 7.96 -0.52
CA VAL A 93 0.35 7.32 -1.68
C VAL A 93 -1.16 7.19 -1.42
N ILE A 94 -1.97 7.44 -2.46
CA ILE A 94 -3.43 7.22 -2.43
C ILE A 94 -3.82 6.39 -3.65
N ILE A 95 -4.56 5.28 -3.47
CA ILE A 95 -5.28 4.63 -4.56
C ILE A 95 -6.67 5.24 -4.63
N SER A 96 -6.90 5.99 -5.70
CA SER A 96 -8.13 6.74 -5.94
C SER A 96 -9.33 5.82 -6.07
N ALA A 97 -10.47 6.26 -5.54
CA ALA A 97 -11.79 5.68 -5.73
C ALA A 97 -12.26 5.63 -7.20
N TYR A 98 -11.56 6.32 -8.11
CA TYR A 98 -11.77 6.22 -9.56
C TYR A 98 -11.14 4.98 -10.18
N SER A 99 -10.36 4.24 -9.40
CA SER A 99 -9.95 2.87 -9.75
C SER A 99 -11.15 1.95 -9.89
N ASP A 100 -10.98 0.83 -10.60
CA ASP A 100 -12.04 -0.16 -10.69
C ASP A 100 -12.34 -0.72 -9.29
N SER A 101 -13.61 -0.72 -8.92
CA SER A 101 -14.08 -1.14 -7.59
C SER A 101 -13.56 -2.51 -7.17
N GLN A 102 -13.39 -3.42 -8.14
CA GLN A 102 -12.80 -4.74 -7.93
C GLN A 102 -11.37 -4.65 -7.36
N ALA A 103 -10.52 -3.76 -7.89
CA ALA A 103 -9.14 -3.57 -7.43
C ALA A 103 -9.04 -2.85 -6.08
N LEU A 104 -10.14 -2.26 -5.58
CA LEU A 104 -10.22 -1.61 -4.27
C LEU A 104 -10.70 -2.58 -3.17
N GLN A 105 -11.15 -3.78 -3.51
CA GLN A 105 -11.60 -4.75 -2.52
C GLN A 105 -10.41 -5.37 -1.80
N ASN A 106 -10.39 -5.30 -0.47
CA ASN A 106 -9.32 -5.88 0.35
C ASN A 106 -9.34 -7.42 0.33
N THR A 107 -8.88 -8.01 -0.78
CA THR A 107 -8.86 -9.45 -1.00
C THR A 107 -7.82 -9.84 -2.04
N LEU A 108 -7.34 -11.07 -1.97
CA LEU A 108 -6.45 -11.68 -2.95
C LEU A 108 -7.20 -12.25 -4.16
N VAL A 109 -8.47 -12.60 -4.00
CA VAL A 109 -9.23 -13.27 -5.05
C VAL A 109 -9.81 -12.27 -6.04
N ASN A 110 -10.17 -12.74 -7.24
CA ASN A 110 -10.86 -11.94 -8.25
C ASN A 110 -10.19 -10.59 -8.54
N GLY A 111 -8.85 -10.55 -8.58
CA GLY A 111 -8.10 -9.34 -8.88
C GLY A 111 -8.31 -8.18 -7.91
N GLY A 112 -8.54 -8.51 -6.63
CA GLY A 112 -8.66 -7.53 -5.54
C GLY A 112 -7.35 -6.82 -5.20
N LEU A 113 -7.41 -5.94 -4.21
CA LEU A 113 -6.32 -5.06 -3.78
C LEU A 113 -5.03 -5.81 -3.45
N ILE A 114 -5.11 -6.95 -2.75
CA ILE A 114 -3.93 -7.75 -2.41
C ILE A 114 -3.34 -8.43 -3.65
N ASN A 115 -4.19 -8.84 -4.60
CA ASN A 115 -3.73 -9.37 -5.90
C ASN A 115 -3.00 -8.31 -6.71
N TYR A 116 -3.52 -7.07 -6.67
CA TYR A 116 -2.89 -5.92 -7.29
C TYR A 116 -1.53 -5.61 -6.64
N PHE A 117 -1.41 -5.63 -5.31
CA PHE A 117 -0.10 -5.48 -4.65
C PHE A 117 0.93 -6.50 -5.14
N GLN A 118 0.52 -7.76 -5.27
CA GLN A 118 1.38 -8.83 -5.77
C GLN A 118 1.75 -8.67 -7.24
N SER A 119 1.01 -7.89 -8.05
CA SER A 119 1.38 -7.63 -9.44
C SER A 119 2.60 -6.74 -9.59
N PHE A 120 2.97 -5.97 -8.56
CA PHE A 120 4.13 -5.10 -8.58
C PHE A 120 5.17 -5.44 -7.50
N GLY A 121 5.19 -6.71 -7.05
CA GLY A 121 6.24 -7.26 -6.19
C GLY A 121 6.06 -7.00 -4.69
N PHE A 122 4.83 -6.82 -4.24
CA PHE A 122 4.52 -6.59 -2.84
C PHE A 122 3.55 -7.65 -2.31
N SER A 123 3.78 -8.14 -1.10
CA SER A 123 2.93 -9.15 -0.48
C SER A 123 2.71 -8.86 1.01
N THR A 124 1.75 -9.58 1.59
CA THR A 124 1.45 -9.51 3.02
C THR A 124 2.61 -10.04 3.86
N GLU A 125 2.65 -9.63 5.13
CA GLU A 125 3.72 -10.04 6.06
C GLU A 125 3.96 -11.54 6.11
N CYS A 126 5.24 -11.89 6.25
CA CYS A 126 5.73 -13.26 6.31
C CYS A 126 5.06 -14.05 7.43
N LEU A 127 4.25 -15.05 7.07
CA LEU A 127 3.62 -15.98 8.03
C LEU A 127 2.88 -15.28 9.20
N GLY A 128 2.38 -14.05 8.99
CA GLY A 128 1.74 -13.24 10.02
C GLY A 128 2.67 -12.71 11.11
N GLN A 129 3.98 -12.72 10.90
CA GLN A 129 4.95 -12.08 11.79
C GLN A 129 4.88 -10.56 11.60
N HIS A 130 4.30 -9.88 12.58
CA HIS A 130 4.30 -8.41 12.67
C HIS A 130 5.42 -7.98 13.62
N ALA A 131 6.50 -7.43 13.08
CA ALA A 131 7.57 -6.82 13.87
C ALA A 131 7.33 -5.30 13.91
N GLY A 132 6.95 -4.78 15.09
CA GLY A 132 6.63 -3.37 15.30
C GLY A 132 5.35 -3.19 16.11
N SER A 133 5.01 -1.94 16.41
CA SER A 133 3.68 -1.58 16.89
C SER A 133 2.82 -1.14 15.73
N ASP A 134 1.54 -1.48 15.79
CA ASP A 134 0.52 -0.93 14.90
C ASP A 134 0.58 0.60 14.87
N GLN A 135 0.51 1.18 13.67
CA GLN A 135 0.35 2.61 13.47
C GLN A 135 -1.12 2.95 13.20
N ALA A 136 -1.62 4.02 13.81
CA ALA A 136 -2.98 4.47 13.56
C ALA A 136 -3.04 5.63 12.56
N ALA A 137 -4.17 5.82 11.87
CA ALA A 137 -4.44 7.00 11.06
C ALA A 137 -5.88 7.46 11.23
N ASP A 138 -6.09 8.78 11.25
CA ASP A 138 -7.41 9.40 11.15
C ASP A 138 -7.55 10.00 9.75
N LEU A 139 -8.39 9.40 8.92
CA LEU A 139 -8.59 9.82 7.52
C LEU A 139 -9.65 10.92 7.37
N GLY A 140 -10.10 11.53 8.46
CA GLY A 140 -11.09 12.61 8.45
C GLY A 140 -12.47 12.15 7.98
N ASP A 141 -12.73 10.84 8.00
CA ASP A 141 -13.96 10.24 7.49
C ASP A 141 -14.99 9.95 8.58
N GLY A 142 -14.72 10.36 9.82
CA GLY A 142 -15.59 10.19 10.98
C GLY A 142 -15.36 8.90 11.76
N ASN A 143 -14.39 8.07 11.37
CA ASN A 143 -13.98 6.91 12.16
C ASN A 143 -12.99 7.25 13.28
N GLY A 144 -12.35 8.42 13.23
CA GLY A 144 -11.22 8.76 14.11
C GLY A 144 -9.98 7.94 13.77
N TYR A 145 -9.08 7.78 14.74
CA TYR A 145 -7.88 6.94 14.57
C TYR A 145 -8.24 5.46 14.49
N LEU A 146 -7.85 4.82 13.39
CA LEU A 146 -7.90 3.37 13.19
C LEU A 146 -6.49 2.82 12.99
N ASN A 147 -6.20 1.63 13.52
CA ASN A 147 -4.98 0.91 13.18
C ASN A 147 -4.93 0.60 11.67
N GLU A 148 -3.72 0.36 11.16
CA GLU A 148 -3.52 -0.08 9.79
C GLU A 148 -4.33 -1.34 9.47
N THR A 149 -4.73 -1.46 8.21
CA THR A 149 -5.42 -2.65 7.73
C THR A 149 -4.46 -3.84 7.62
N ALA A 150 -3.24 -3.57 7.14
CA ALA A 150 -2.11 -4.48 7.14
C ALA A 150 -0.83 -3.72 6.78
N VAL A 151 0.32 -4.36 7.03
CA VAL A 151 1.61 -3.98 6.45
C VAL A 151 1.86 -4.85 5.22
N ILE A 152 2.34 -4.22 4.15
CA ILE A 152 2.67 -4.86 2.88
C ILE A 152 4.14 -4.58 2.59
N ARG A 153 4.90 -5.64 2.31
CA ARG A 153 6.37 -5.59 2.17
C ARG A 153 6.79 -6.03 0.77
N TRP A 154 7.93 -5.54 0.31
CA TRP A 154 8.58 -6.01 -0.90
C TRP A 154 8.80 -7.52 -0.82
N ASP A 155 8.40 -8.26 -1.84
CA ASP A 155 8.35 -9.72 -1.82
C ASP A 155 9.56 -10.38 -2.47
N TYR A 156 10.57 -9.62 -2.93
CA TYR A 156 11.78 -10.16 -3.57
C TYR A 156 11.51 -11.17 -4.72
N GLY A 157 10.34 -11.11 -5.36
CA GLY A 157 9.92 -12.03 -6.41
C GLY A 157 9.29 -13.34 -5.91
N ASP A 158 9.08 -13.49 -4.60
CA ASP A 158 8.34 -14.60 -3.99
C ASP A 158 7.24 -14.08 -3.06
N ALA A 159 6.01 -14.02 -3.57
CA ALA A 159 4.85 -13.55 -2.84
C ALA A 159 4.52 -14.35 -1.56
N ASN A 160 5.07 -15.55 -1.36
CA ASN A 160 4.82 -16.36 -0.17
C ASN A 160 5.93 -16.23 0.88
N LEU A 161 7.19 -16.15 0.45
CA LEU A 161 8.35 -16.22 1.34
C LEU A 161 9.26 -15.00 1.29
N GLY A 162 9.23 -14.20 0.24
CA GLY A 162 10.21 -13.13 0.10
C GLY A 162 9.94 -11.91 0.98
N THR A 163 8.74 -11.76 1.54
CA THR A 163 8.53 -10.81 2.65
C THR A 163 9.26 -11.23 3.93
N CYS A 164 9.62 -12.52 4.08
CA CYS A 164 10.50 -12.98 5.15
C CYS A 164 11.96 -12.54 4.90
N GLN A 165 12.36 -12.50 3.62
CA GLN A 165 13.68 -11.99 3.21
C GLN A 165 13.77 -10.48 3.43
N GLU A 166 12.70 -9.73 3.16
CA GLU A 166 12.63 -8.30 3.48
C GLU A 166 12.82 -8.04 4.97
N SER A 167 12.22 -8.87 5.84
CA SER A 167 12.43 -8.75 7.28
C SER A 167 13.91 -8.90 7.68
N VAL A 168 14.77 -9.48 6.85
CA VAL A 168 16.20 -9.64 7.12
C VAL A 168 17.02 -8.56 6.42
N GLU A 169 16.67 -8.21 5.18
CA GLU A 169 17.46 -7.35 4.29
C GLU A 169 17.01 -5.88 4.28
N GLY A 170 15.80 -5.59 4.74
CA GLY A 170 15.14 -4.28 4.62
C GLY A 170 14.70 -4.00 3.20
N GLY A 171 13.62 -3.24 3.03
CA GLY A 171 13.11 -2.96 1.70
C GLY A 171 12.00 -1.94 1.67
N ASN A 172 11.39 -1.83 0.51
CA ASN A 172 10.21 -1.00 0.34
C ASN A 172 9.03 -1.67 1.05
N HIS A 173 8.30 -0.91 1.86
CA HIS A 173 7.08 -1.39 2.48
C HIS A 173 6.06 -0.25 2.58
N PHE A 174 4.82 -0.62 2.85
CA PHE A 174 3.80 0.35 3.19
C PHE A 174 2.75 -0.22 4.16
N ARG A 175 2.19 0.67 4.97
CA ARG A 175 0.97 0.44 5.74
C ARG A 175 -0.19 1.09 5.00
N TYR A 176 -1.41 0.59 5.14
CA TYR A 176 -2.56 1.21 4.48
C TYR A 176 -3.85 1.20 5.29
N TRP A 177 -4.73 2.16 4.96
CA TRP A 177 -6.04 2.40 5.54
C TRP A 177 -7.07 2.63 4.44
N ILE A 178 -8.35 2.39 4.75
CA ILE A 178 -9.46 2.56 3.80
C ILE A 178 -10.31 3.73 4.29
N GLN A 179 -10.56 4.72 3.43
CA GLN A 179 -11.42 5.86 3.76
C GLN A 179 -12.89 5.47 3.57
N ASN A 180 -13.52 4.93 4.61
CA ASN A 180 -14.86 4.33 4.58
C ASN A 180 -15.78 4.79 5.73
N GLY A 181 -15.42 5.86 6.43
CA GLY A 181 -16.21 6.43 7.51
C GLY A 181 -17.45 7.17 7.02
N GLN A 182 -18.44 7.29 7.90
CA GLN A 182 -19.77 7.82 7.57
C GLN A 182 -19.76 9.29 7.10
N SER A 183 -18.74 10.07 7.47
CA SER A 183 -18.63 11.48 7.11
C SER A 183 -17.95 11.70 5.76
N ALA A 184 -17.13 10.74 5.28
CA ALA A 184 -16.36 10.90 4.04
C ALA A 184 -15.99 9.55 3.39
N ASP A 185 -16.97 8.67 3.14
CA ASP A 185 -16.72 7.37 2.48
C ASP A 185 -16.43 7.56 0.98
N SER A 186 -15.15 7.49 0.63
CA SER A 186 -14.71 7.41 -0.78
C SER A 186 -14.32 5.99 -1.18
N GLY A 187 -14.01 5.11 -0.24
CA GLY A 187 -13.37 3.82 -0.48
C GLY A 187 -11.98 3.91 -1.11
N ALA A 188 -11.32 5.07 -1.05
CA ALA A 188 -9.93 5.23 -1.45
C ALA A 188 -8.99 4.54 -0.44
N ILE A 189 -7.84 4.09 -0.92
CA ILE A 189 -6.80 3.47 -0.08
C ILE A 189 -5.71 4.50 0.19
N PHE A 190 -5.45 4.78 1.46
CA PHE A 190 -4.39 5.69 1.89
C PHE A 190 -3.22 4.86 2.37
N MET A 191 -2.00 5.14 1.90
CA MET A 191 -0.83 4.32 2.19
C MET A 191 0.35 5.18 2.65
N ALA A 192 1.03 4.71 3.70
CA ALA A 192 2.29 5.27 4.17
C ALA A 192 3.44 4.40 3.65
N ALA A 193 4.06 4.81 2.54
CA ALA A 193 5.13 4.08 1.89
C ALA A 193 6.51 4.61 2.30
N SER A 194 7.43 3.71 2.56
CA SER A 194 8.81 4.05 2.93
C SER A 194 9.78 2.93 2.52
N TYR A 195 11.07 3.16 2.71
CA TYR A 195 12.10 2.17 2.49
C TYR A 195 12.90 1.97 3.78
N GLU A 196 12.90 0.75 4.30
CA GLU A 196 13.55 0.35 5.55
C GLU A 196 14.96 -0.19 5.30
N MET A 197 15.80 -0.01 6.30
CA MET A 197 17.07 -0.69 6.47
C MET A 197 16.86 -2.15 6.94
N PRO A 198 17.88 -3.03 6.84
CA PRO A 198 17.82 -4.37 7.40
C PRO A 198 17.46 -4.41 8.90
N ILE A 199 16.99 -5.56 9.39
CA ILE A 199 16.76 -5.78 10.84
C ILE A 199 18.00 -5.58 11.71
N ALA A 200 19.19 -5.80 11.14
CA ALA A 200 20.47 -5.52 11.82
C ALA A 200 20.60 -4.02 12.21
N GLU A 201 19.92 -3.15 11.48
CA GLU A 201 19.78 -1.71 11.75
C GLU A 201 18.38 -1.37 12.29
N GLN A 202 17.69 -2.37 12.84
CA GLN A 202 16.39 -2.25 13.51
C GLN A 202 15.27 -1.70 12.63
N HIS A 203 15.31 -1.94 11.31
CA HIS A 203 14.31 -1.43 10.36
C HIS A 203 14.19 0.11 10.38
N ASN A 204 15.28 0.82 10.66
CA ASN A 204 15.30 2.28 10.54
C ASN A 204 15.02 2.70 9.09
N ILE A 205 14.52 3.92 8.87
CA ILE A 205 14.26 4.40 7.52
C ILE A 205 15.58 4.85 6.87
N VAL A 206 15.81 4.44 5.62
CA VAL A 206 17.00 4.87 4.87
C VAL A 206 16.99 6.38 4.64
N VAL A 207 18.16 6.95 4.36
CA VAL A 207 18.27 8.35 3.94
C VAL A 207 17.35 8.62 2.74
N ASN A 208 16.52 9.66 2.81
CA ASN A 208 15.46 9.98 1.83
C ASN A 208 14.39 8.88 1.65
N GLY A 209 14.25 7.97 2.62
CA GLY A 209 13.49 6.72 2.49
C GLY A 209 11.98 6.90 2.27
N TYR A 210 11.38 7.98 2.75
CA TYR A 210 9.96 8.26 2.46
C TYR A 210 9.72 8.62 0.99
N ASN A 211 10.57 9.48 0.42
CA ASN A 211 10.45 9.87 -0.99
C ASN A 211 10.88 8.71 -1.90
N LEU A 212 12.00 8.05 -1.60
CA LEU A 212 12.48 6.88 -2.35
C LEU A 212 11.46 5.73 -2.31
N GLY A 213 10.89 5.42 -1.14
CA GLY A 213 9.88 4.38 -0.98
C GLY A 213 8.67 4.62 -1.87
N ARG A 214 8.09 5.83 -1.81
CA ARG A 214 6.98 6.26 -2.68
C ARG A 214 7.34 6.16 -4.17
N ASP A 215 8.47 6.70 -4.58
CA ASP A 215 8.80 6.84 -5.98
C ASP A 215 9.22 5.51 -6.62
N TRP A 216 9.90 4.64 -5.87
CA TRP A 216 10.24 3.29 -6.34
C TRP A 216 9.01 2.39 -6.39
N LEU A 217 8.05 2.56 -5.48
CA LEU A 217 6.73 1.94 -5.59
C LEU A 217 6.05 2.37 -6.90
N VAL A 218 6.10 3.66 -7.24
CA VAL A 218 5.56 4.16 -8.53
C VAL A 218 6.28 3.55 -9.73
N GLY A 219 7.61 3.40 -9.66
CA GLY A 219 8.41 2.70 -10.67
C GLY A 219 7.94 1.27 -10.89
N ASN A 220 7.73 0.52 -9.80
CA ASN A 220 7.26 -0.87 -9.85
C ASN A 220 5.84 -0.99 -10.37
N VAL A 221 4.89 -0.22 -9.82
CA VAL A 221 3.46 -0.33 -10.16
C VAL A 221 3.14 0.12 -11.58
N THR A 222 4.02 0.92 -12.18
CA THR A 222 3.95 1.36 -13.58
C THR A 222 4.98 0.67 -14.48
N SER A 223 5.68 -0.36 -14.00
CA SER A 223 6.67 -1.15 -14.77
C SER A 223 7.68 -0.29 -15.53
N GLN A 224 8.24 0.74 -14.89
CA GLN A 224 9.28 1.58 -15.53
C GLN A 224 10.55 0.77 -15.80
N SER A 225 11.17 1.01 -16.95
CA SER A 225 12.42 0.34 -17.35
C SER A 225 13.66 0.89 -16.65
N THR A 226 13.53 2.04 -15.99
CA THR A 226 14.59 2.70 -15.23
C THR A 226 14.04 3.19 -13.90
N ILE A 227 14.89 3.24 -12.88
CA ILE A 227 14.55 3.83 -11.58
C ILE A 227 14.07 5.27 -11.78
N ILE A 228 12.98 5.63 -11.12
CA ILE A 228 12.45 6.99 -11.15
C ILE A 228 13.47 7.92 -10.45
N PRO A 229 13.96 8.97 -11.12
CA PRO A 229 14.87 9.92 -10.49
C PRO A 229 14.10 10.83 -9.53
N THR A 230 13.99 10.43 -8.26
CA THR A 230 13.25 11.13 -7.19
C THR A 230 13.49 12.65 -7.17
N ALA A 231 14.73 13.09 -7.34
CA ALA A 231 15.07 14.52 -7.34
C ALA A 231 14.42 15.35 -8.46
N ASN A 232 13.93 14.71 -9.52
CA ASN A 232 13.32 15.37 -10.67
C ASN A 232 11.78 15.35 -10.65
N ILE A 233 11.17 14.75 -9.62
CA ILE A 233 9.71 14.66 -9.53
C ILE A 233 9.14 16.01 -9.14
N THR A 234 8.01 16.36 -9.76
CA THR A 234 7.23 17.56 -9.46
C THR A 234 5.78 17.20 -9.21
N ASN A 235 4.98 18.15 -8.73
CA ASN A 235 3.53 18.00 -8.53
C ASN A 235 2.71 17.91 -9.83
N THR A 236 3.35 17.76 -10.99
CA THR A 236 2.70 17.47 -12.27
C THR A 236 3.27 16.21 -12.95
N SER A 237 4.27 15.57 -12.32
CA SER A 237 4.83 14.32 -12.82
C SER A 237 3.75 13.25 -12.90
N THR A 238 3.74 12.49 -14.00
CA THR A 238 2.82 11.38 -14.22
C THR A 238 3.57 10.19 -14.81
N TYR A 239 3.26 8.99 -14.32
CA TYR A 239 3.78 7.72 -14.83
C TYR A 239 2.60 6.80 -15.15
N SER A 240 2.77 5.92 -16.13
CA SER A 240 1.74 4.93 -16.45
C SER A 240 2.37 3.66 -16.98
N GLY A 241 1.72 2.54 -16.70
CA GLY A 241 2.13 1.24 -17.22
C GLY A 241 1.22 0.13 -16.74
N GLN A 242 1.64 -1.11 -16.99
CA GLN A 242 0.87 -2.29 -16.66
C GLN A 242 1.68 -3.31 -15.89
N THR A 243 1.02 -3.96 -14.94
CA THR A 243 1.56 -5.07 -14.17
C THR A 243 0.58 -6.24 -14.22
N SER A 244 1.03 -7.46 -13.90
CA SER A 244 0.16 -8.64 -13.96
C SER A 244 0.47 -9.64 -12.87
N PHE A 245 -0.59 -10.26 -12.33
CA PHE A 245 -0.50 -11.33 -11.36
C PHE A 245 -1.75 -12.21 -11.46
N ASN A 246 -1.60 -13.53 -11.24
CA ASN A 246 -2.73 -14.47 -11.26
C ASN A 246 -3.65 -14.34 -12.51
N ASN A 247 -3.06 -14.05 -13.68
CA ASN A 247 -3.75 -13.80 -14.96
C ASN A 247 -4.69 -12.57 -15.00
N PHE A 248 -4.57 -11.67 -14.02
CA PHE A 248 -5.10 -10.30 -14.11
C PHE A 248 -4.01 -9.37 -14.61
N THR A 249 -4.38 -8.39 -15.43
CA THR A 249 -3.51 -7.28 -15.83
C THR A 249 -4.13 -5.97 -15.38
N TYR A 250 -3.33 -5.17 -14.68
CA TYR A 250 -3.72 -3.88 -14.14
C TYR A 250 -2.98 -2.79 -14.90
N ALA A 251 -3.71 -1.82 -15.44
CA ALA A 251 -3.16 -0.57 -15.92
C ALA A 251 -3.23 0.47 -14.79
N THR A 252 -2.09 1.04 -14.44
CA THR A 252 -1.98 2.06 -13.39
C THR A 252 -1.49 3.36 -13.98
N THR A 253 -2.16 4.46 -13.65
CA THR A 253 -1.65 5.82 -13.83
C THR A 253 -1.35 6.41 -12.46
N ALA A 254 -0.13 6.90 -12.28
CA ALA A 254 0.35 7.55 -11.07
C ALA A 254 0.52 9.04 -11.34
N THR A 255 -0.22 9.90 -10.64
CA THR A 255 -0.16 11.36 -10.78
C THR A 255 0.27 11.98 -9.46
N TYR A 256 1.37 12.73 -9.48
CA TYR A 256 1.85 13.45 -8.31
C TYR A 256 1.05 14.72 -8.09
N VAL A 257 0.80 15.03 -6.83
CA VAL A 257 0.10 16.24 -6.39
C VAL A 257 0.83 16.84 -5.18
N SER A 258 0.56 18.11 -4.91
CA SER A 258 1.00 18.82 -3.70
C SER A 258 -0.21 19.34 -2.93
N GLY A 259 0.01 19.81 -1.70
CA GLY A 259 -1.02 20.43 -0.86
C GLY A 259 -1.68 19.49 0.15
N LEU A 260 -1.37 18.19 0.09
CA LEU A 260 -1.76 17.20 1.11
C LEU A 260 -0.70 17.05 2.22
N LEU A 261 0.57 17.10 1.85
CA LEU A 261 1.71 17.12 2.76
C LEU A 261 2.51 18.42 2.55
N GLN A 262 3.21 18.85 3.59
CA GLN A 262 4.16 19.96 3.51
C GLN A 262 5.55 19.42 3.18
N ASN A 263 6.35 20.20 2.44
CA ASN A 263 7.78 19.93 2.30
C ASN A 263 8.47 20.34 3.61
N THR A 264 8.63 19.40 4.54
CA THR A 264 9.10 19.69 5.90
C THR A 264 9.77 18.48 6.55
N SER A 265 10.51 18.76 7.62
CA SER A 265 10.98 17.77 8.59
C SER A 265 10.16 17.80 9.89
N ASP A 266 9.32 18.82 10.06
CA ASP A 266 8.53 19.02 11.27
C ASP A 266 7.41 17.99 11.36
N GLY A 267 7.30 17.33 12.51
CA GLY A 267 6.29 16.29 12.75
C GLY A 267 6.57 14.96 12.07
N ILE A 268 7.67 14.83 11.31
CA ILE A 268 8.03 13.61 10.59
C ILE A 268 8.84 12.68 11.49
N ASN A 269 8.42 11.43 11.60
CA ASN A 269 9.18 10.41 12.31
C ASN A 269 10.53 10.18 11.60
N HIS A 270 11.59 9.83 12.34
CA HIS A 270 12.96 9.65 11.80
C HIS A 270 13.56 10.87 11.08
N TYR A 271 12.99 12.08 11.19
CA TYR A 271 13.39 13.25 10.39
C TYR A 271 14.91 13.54 10.38
N GLN A 272 15.61 13.29 11.48
CA GLN A 272 17.05 13.53 11.61
C GLN A 272 17.91 12.59 10.76
N THR A 273 17.45 11.35 10.54
CA THR A 273 18.19 10.33 9.79
C THR A 273 17.75 10.25 8.34
N VAL A 274 16.53 10.65 8.02
CA VAL A 274 16.01 10.60 6.64
C VAL A 274 16.29 11.87 5.85
N ALA A 275 16.46 13.03 6.50
CA ALA A 275 16.85 14.27 5.83
C ALA A 275 18.23 14.12 5.16
N VAL A 276 18.41 14.71 3.98
CA VAL A 276 19.62 14.51 3.17
C VAL A 276 20.07 15.80 2.51
N ASN A 277 21.37 16.10 2.56
CA ASN A 277 21.97 17.24 1.82
C ASN A 277 21.27 18.59 2.04
N GLY A 278 20.74 18.84 3.26
CA GLY A 278 19.98 20.06 3.58
C GLY A 278 18.54 20.07 3.07
N LEU A 279 18.07 18.98 2.46
CA LEU A 279 16.67 18.74 2.13
C LEU A 279 15.91 18.18 3.34
N ASN A 280 14.62 18.48 3.36
CA ASN A 280 13.69 18.01 4.37
C ASN A 280 13.48 16.48 4.31
N ALA A 281 12.95 15.93 5.41
CA ALA A 281 12.59 14.51 5.52
C ALA A 281 11.60 14.05 4.43
N ILE A 282 10.68 14.92 4.03
CA ILE A 282 9.74 14.70 2.92
C ILE A 282 9.68 15.92 2.00
N ASP A 283 9.36 15.68 0.73
CA ASP A 283 9.24 16.73 -0.30
C ASP A 283 7.84 17.35 -0.41
N GLY A 284 6.88 16.87 0.39
CA GLY A 284 5.48 17.33 0.40
C GLY A 284 4.62 16.80 -0.75
N LEU A 285 5.16 15.91 -1.59
CA LEU A 285 4.42 15.30 -2.68
C LEU A 285 3.67 14.05 -2.21
N VAL A 286 2.47 13.89 -2.74
CA VAL A 286 1.66 12.67 -2.63
C VAL A 286 1.41 12.15 -4.04
N VAL A 287 1.48 10.84 -4.23
CA VAL A 287 1.11 10.23 -5.52
C VAL A 287 -0.28 9.61 -5.44
N VAL A 288 -1.11 9.93 -6.44
CA VAL A 288 -2.47 9.38 -6.59
C VAL A 288 -2.45 8.35 -7.72
N LEU A 289 -2.76 7.11 -7.39
CA LEU A 289 -2.85 5.98 -8.31
C LEU A 289 -4.30 5.79 -8.77
N THR A 290 -4.51 5.65 -10.07
CA THR A 290 -5.77 5.19 -10.67
C THR A 290 -5.53 3.85 -11.36
N VAL A 291 -6.29 2.83 -10.96
CA VAL A 291 -6.05 1.44 -11.36
C VAL A 291 -7.23 0.90 -12.18
N LYS A 292 -6.94 0.32 -13.34
CA LYS A 292 -7.90 -0.31 -14.24
C LYS A 292 -7.55 -1.76 -14.49
N ILE A 293 -8.51 -2.66 -14.36
CA ILE A 293 -8.32 -4.08 -14.70
C ILE A 293 -8.57 -4.24 -16.20
N VAL A 294 -7.50 -4.35 -16.97
CA VAL A 294 -7.55 -4.42 -18.44
C VAL A 294 -7.56 -5.85 -18.98
N GLN A 295 -7.23 -6.84 -18.15
CA GLN A 295 -7.35 -8.26 -18.47
C GLN A 295 -7.80 -9.06 -17.24
N LYS A 296 -8.67 -10.06 -17.45
CA LYS A 296 -9.13 -11.00 -16.43
C LYS A 296 -8.90 -12.46 -16.89
N PRO A 297 -8.75 -13.42 -15.97
CA PRO A 297 -8.70 -14.85 -16.32
C PRO A 297 -9.94 -15.26 -17.11
N GLY A 298 -9.76 -15.90 -18.27
CA GLY A 298 -10.86 -16.37 -19.11
C GLY A 298 -11.43 -15.34 -20.09
N SER A 299 -10.88 -14.12 -20.15
CA SER A 299 -11.15 -13.18 -21.25
C SER A 299 -10.32 -13.54 -22.49
N SER A 300 -10.43 -14.77 -22.99
CA SER A 300 -10.05 -15.04 -24.37
C SER A 300 -11.08 -14.32 -25.25
N SER A 301 -10.62 -13.36 -26.06
CA SER A 301 -11.41 -12.76 -27.12
C SER A 301 -12.18 -13.85 -27.84
N SER A 302 -13.51 -13.83 -27.76
CA SER A 302 -14.37 -14.74 -28.49
C SER A 302 -13.99 -14.64 -29.97
N SER A 303 -13.30 -15.66 -30.48
CA SER A 303 -13.10 -15.87 -31.91
C SER A 303 -14.49 -15.80 -32.54
N GLY A 304 -14.71 -14.77 -33.36
CA GLY A 304 -15.99 -14.54 -34.01
C GLY A 304 -16.48 -15.82 -34.66
N TRP A 305 -17.63 -16.31 -34.18
CA TRP A 305 -18.40 -17.30 -34.89
C TRP A 305 -18.77 -16.68 -36.24
N VAL A 306 -18.08 -17.09 -37.30
CA VAL A 306 -18.53 -16.81 -38.66
C VAL A 306 -19.62 -17.85 -38.95
N PRO A 307 -20.92 -17.46 -39.04
CA PRO A 307 -21.93 -18.41 -39.47
C PRO A 307 -21.64 -18.77 -40.93
N ILE A 308 -21.39 -20.06 -41.19
CA ILE A 308 -21.37 -20.59 -42.55
C ILE A 308 -22.82 -20.59 -43.03
N SER A 309 -23.18 -19.63 -43.89
CA SER A 309 -24.44 -19.66 -44.61
C SER A 309 -24.41 -20.84 -45.60
N VAL A 310 -25.17 -21.88 -45.30
CA VAL A 310 -25.43 -22.97 -46.24
C VAL A 310 -26.52 -22.50 -47.21
N THR A 311 -26.12 -22.10 -48.41
CA THR A 311 -27.05 -21.83 -49.51
C THR A 311 -27.60 -23.15 -50.02
N THR A 312 -28.85 -23.48 -49.66
CA THR A 312 -29.58 -24.59 -50.25
C THR A 312 -30.06 -24.18 -51.65
N TYR A 313 -29.49 -24.78 -52.70
CA TYR A 313 -30.06 -24.71 -54.04
C TYR A 313 -31.28 -25.63 -54.11
N ILE A 314 -32.47 -25.04 -54.26
CA ILE A 314 -33.68 -25.77 -54.65
C ILE A 314 -33.68 -25.87 -56.18
N HIS A 315 -33.50 -27.07 -56.71
CA HIS A 315 -33.86 -27.38 -58.09
C HIS A 315 -35.38 -27.59 -58.17
N LEU A 316 -36.05 -26.72 -58.93
CA LEU A 316 -37.40 -26.95 -59.43
C LEU A 316 -37.32 -27.79 -60.71
N CYS A 317 -38.02 -28.92 -60.72
CA CYS A 317 -38.51 -29.56 -61.94
C CYS A 317 -39.81 -28.89 -62.39
#